data_AF-A0A928BF82-F1
#
_entry.id   AF-A0A928BF82-F1
#
_cell.length_a   1.000
_cell.length_b   1.000
_cell.length_c   1.000
_cell.angle_alpha   90.00
_cell.angle_beta   90.00
_cell.angle_gamma   90.00
#
_symmetry.space_group_name_H-M   'P 1'
#
loop_
_entity.id
_entity.type
_entity.pdbx_description
1 polymer ?
#
loop_
_entity_poly.entity_id
_entity_poly.type
_entity_poly.pdbx_seq_one_letter_code
_entity_poly.pdbx_strand_id
1 'polypeptide(L)'
;MKKNSTKSLKWLTGAIIVLGLLALSVITCQTFGFFYGYPVRQEAVWIEGFKGMQVSIIILRFIGAITCFALLLAFLFNAIKAQKNGVLFPRKNIGILFGLAASSFITLLCWGNMHIVMGERHINIGVAELIAPIIICIVALIYRNAVQVSEENSLTI
;
A
#
# COMPACT_ATOMS: atom_id res chain seq x y z
N MET A 1 31.28 12.25 -3.73
CA MET A 1 29.81 12.20 -3.88
C MET A 1 29.10 10.93 -3.36
N LYS A 2 29.72 9.73 -3.28
CA LYS A 2 29.02 8.47 -2.90
C LYS A 2 28.48 8.35 -1.45
N LYS A 3 29.10 8.98 -0.44
CA LYS A 3 28.74 8.81 0.99
C LYS A 3 27.41 9.46 1.41
N ASN A 4 27.06 10.63 0.84
CA ASN A 4 25.85 11.36 1.24
C ASN A 4 24.57 10.75 0.64
N SER A 5 24.64 10.28 -0.61
CA SER A 5 23.51 9.62 -1.29
C SER A 5 23.08 8.31 -0.59
N THR A 6 24.04 7.52 -0.10
CA THR A 6 23.74 6.28 0.65
C THR A 6 23.17 6.55 2.04
N LYS A 7 23.60 7.63 2.72
CA LYS A 7 23.05 8.02 4.03
C LYS A 7 21.59 8.49 3.90
N SER A 8 21.29 9.29 2.86
CA SER A 8 19.92 9.74 2.56
C SER A 8 18.99 8.57 2.24
N LEU A 9 19.43 7.60 1.43
CA LEU A 9 18.62 6.41 1.10
C LEU A 9 18.29 5.55 2.32
N LYS A 10 19.26 5.34 3.21
CA LYS A 10 19.03 4.59 4.46
C LYS A 10 18.02 5.28 5.36
N TRP A 11 18.10 6.61 5.46
CA TRP A 11 17.14 7.39 6.26
C TRP A 11 15.74 7.34 5.66
N LEU A 12 15.61 7.50 4.34
CA LEU A 12 14.32 7.37 3.63
C LEU A 12 13.71 5.98 3.83
N THR A 13 14.52 4.93 3.72
CA THR A 13 14.08 3.54 3.96
C THR A 13 13.58 3.37 5.39
N GLY A 14 14.34 3.86 6.38
CA GLY A 14 13.94 3.82 7.78
C GLY A 14 12.63 4.58 8.04
N ALA A 15 12.48 5.77 7.46
CA ALA A 15 11.26 6.55 7.57
C ALA A 15 10.04 5.83 7.00
N ILE A 16 10.16 5.22 5.81
CA ILE A 16 9.08 4.44 5.20
C ILE A 16 8.68 3.25 6.08
N ILE A 17 9.65 2.54 6.65
CA ILE A 17 9.38 1.41 7.56
C ILE A 17 8.63 1.89 8.80
N VAL A 18 9.11 2.95 9.45
CA VAL A 18 8.49 3.48 10.68
C VAL A 18 7.07 3.97 10.40
N LEU A 19 6.88 4.78 9.36
CA LEU A 19 5.56 5.28 8.97
C LEU A 19 4.61 4.14 8.58
N GLY A 20 5.11 3.14 7.86
CA GLY A 20 4.31 1.97 7.49
C GLY A 20 3.90 1.13 8.70
N LEU A 21 4.79 0.92 9.67
CA LEU A 21 4.47 0.23 10.92
C LEU A 21 3.47 1.00 11.78
N LEU A 22 3.61 2.33 11.87
CA LEU A 22 2.64 3.18 12.57
C LEU A 22 1.26 3.15 11.90
N ALA A 23 1.20 3.23 10.57
CA ALA A 23 -0.06 3.11 9.85
C ALA A 23 -0.70 1.72 10.07
N LEU A 24 0.11 0.66 10.00
CA LEU A 24 -0.37 -0.71 10.22
C LEU A 24 -0.87 -0.92 11.64
N SER A 25 -0.19 -0.39 12.66
CA SER A 25 -0.65 -0.51 14.05
C SER A 25 -2.00 0.18 14.27
N VAL A 26 -2.20 1.37 13.70
CA VAL A 26 -3.48 2.08 13.75
C VAL A 26 -4.60 1.27 13.09
N ILE A 27 -4.37 0.74 11.88
CA ILE A 27 -5.36 -0.07 11.16
C ILE A 27 -5.67 -1.36 11.95
N THR A 28 -4.65 -1.98 12.54
CA THR A 28 -4.79 -3.17 13.38
C THR A 28 -5.67 -2.85 14.59
N CYS A 29 -5.37 -1.79 15.34
CA CYS A 29 -6.15 -1.38 16.50
C CYS A 29 -7.60 -1.07 16.15
N GLN A 30 -7.86 -0.39 15.02
CA GLN A 30 -9.21 -0.12 14.55
C GLN A 30 -9.96 -1.41 14.17
N THR A 31 -9.29 -2.33 13.48
CA THR A 31 -9.85 -3.63 13.09
C THR A 31 -10.28 -4.42 14.34
N PHE A 32 -9.43 -4.49 15.36
CA PHE A 32 -9.81 -5.09 16.65
C PHE A 32 -10.93 -4.31 17.35
N GLY A 33 -10.91 -2.99 17.29
CA GLY A 33 -11.98 -2.13 17.82
C GLY A 33 -13.36 -2.49 17.28
N PHE A 34 -13.49 -2.74 15.97
CA PHE A 34 -14.75 -3.11 15.35
C PHE A 34 -15.31 -4.46 15.81
N PHE A 35 -14.46 -5.42 16.17
CA PHE A 35 -14.88 -6.75 16.61
C PHE A 35 -15.04 -6.87 18.14
N TYR A 36 -14.25 -6.14 18.92
CA TYR A 36 -14.13 -6.34 20.37
C TYR A 36 -14.44 -5.09 21.22
N GLY A 37 -14.76 -3.94 20.60
CA GLY A 37 -15.17 -2.73 21.31
C GLY A 37 -14.05 -2.00 22.07
N TYR A 38 -12.78 -2.36 21.85
CA TYR A 38 -11.61 -1.81 22.56
C TYR A 38 -10.49 -1.47 21.57
N PRO A 39 -9.69 -0.39 21.72
CA PRO A 39 -9.64 0.61 22.79
C PRO A 39 -10.37 1.93 22.50
N VAL A 40 -10.91 2.11 21.29
CA VAL A 40 -11.74 3.25 20.92
C VAL A 40 -13.16 2.72 20.77
N ARG A 41 -14.18 3.40 21.31
CA ARG A 41 -15.61 3.06 21.13
C ARG A 41 -16.03 3.18 19.65
N GLN A 42 -15.49 2.34 18.80
CA GLN A 42 -15.89 2.09 17.42
C GLN A 42 -16.49 0.69 17.37
N GLU A 43 -17.60 0.50 18.07
CA GLU A 43 -18.36 -0.74 17.96
C GLU A 43 -19.08 -0.76 16.62
N ALA A 44 -18.87 -1.83 15.85
CA ALA A 44 -19.60 -2.02 14.61
C ALA A 44 -21.09 -2.21 14.91
N VAL A 45 -21.95 -1.49 14.17
CA VAL A 45 -23.39 -1.66 14.24
C VAL A 45 -23.76 -2.80 13.29
N TRP A 46 -23.86 -4.01 13.80
CA TRP A 46 -24.16 -5.19 12.99
C TRP A 46 -25.60 -5.17 12.51
N ILE A 47 -25.80 -5.07 11.19
CA ILE A 47 -27.12 -5.10 10.58
C ILE A 47 -27.40 -6.52 10.08
N GLU A 48 -28.53 -7.09 10.51
CA GLU A 48 -29.00 -8.38 9.99
C GLU A 48 -29.17 -8.34 8.46
N GLY A 49 -28.66 -9.36 7.78
CA GLY A 49 -28.61 -9.43 6.31
C GLY A 49 -27.42 -8.74 5.65
N PHE A 50 -26.70 -7.84 6.35
CA PHE A 50 -25.52 -7.12 5.80
C PHE A 50 -24.20 -7.46 6.52
N LYS A 51 -24.26 -8.25 7.58
CA LYS A 51 -23.08 -8.65 8.38
C LYS A 51 -21.92 -9.21 7.54
N GLY A 52 -22.21 -10.02 6.52
CA GLY A 52 -21.17 -10.58 5.65
C GLY A 52 -20.36 -9.49 4.95
N MET A 53 -21.05 -8.51 4.38
CA MET A 53 -20.43 -7.36 3.71
C MET A 53 -19.64 -6.48 4.70
N GLN A 54 -20.20 -6.21 5.88
CA GLN A 54 -19.52 -5.43 6.94
C GLN A 54 -18.21 -6.12 7.37
N VAL A 55 -18.24 -7.44 7.58
CA VAL A 55 -17.05 -8.24 7.89
C VAL A 55 -16.04 -8.22 6.75
N SER A 56 -16.49 -8.37 5.50
CA SER A 56 -15.61 -8.30 4.32
C SER A 56 -14.90 -6.95 4.20
N ILE A 57 -15.59 -5.83 4.44
CA ILE A 57 -14.98 -4.49 4.41
C ILE A 57 -13.86 -4.39 5.44
N ILE A 58 -14.10 -4.81 6.67
CA ILE A 58 -13.10 -4.76 7.75
C ILE A 58 -11.89 -5.65 7.40
N ILE A 59 -12.13 -6.89 6.99
CA ILE A 59 -11.07 -7.86 6.69
C ILE A 59 -10.27 -7.46 5.45
N LEU A 60 -10.93 -7.07 4.35
CA LEU A 60 -10.25 -6.67 3.12
C LEU A 60 -9.43 -5.39 3.31
N ARG A 61 -9.92 -4.44 4.11
CA ARG A 61 -9.14 -3.27 4.51
C ARG A 61 -7.85 -3.68 5.20
N PHE A 62 -7.94 -4.58 6.18
CA PHE A 62 -6.81 -5.04 6.96
C PHE A 62 -5.80 -5.82 6.12
N ILE A 63 -6.28 -6.80 5.34
CA ILE A 63 -5.44 -7.57 4.40
C ILE A 63 -4.78 -6.63 3.40
N GLY A 64 -5.54 -5.71 2.78
CA GLY A 64 -4.99 -4.75 1.82
C GLY A 64 -3.90 -3.87 2.42
N ALA A 65 -4.05 -3.44 3.68
CA ALA A 65 -3.02 -2.65 4.38
C ALA A 65 -1.74 -3.47 4.65
N ILE A 66 -1.88 -4.71 5.11
CA ILE A 66 -0.74 -5.64 5.28
C ILE A 66 -0.05 -5.85 3.93
N THR A 67 -0.80 -6.12 2.87
CA THR A 67 -0.25 -6.34 1.53
C THR A 67 0.46 -5.10 1.01
N CYS A 68 -0.10 -3.90 1.16
CA CYS A 68 0.56 -2.66 0.80
C CYS A 68 1.92 -2.52 1.51
N PHE A 69 1.94 -2.74 2.83
CA PHE A 69 3.17 -2.63 3.60
C PHE A 69 4.21 -3.69 3.18
N ALA A 70 3.79 -4.94 2.98
CA ALA A 70 4.67 -6.01 2.51
C ALA A 70 5.26 -5.71 1.11
N LEU A 71 4.44 -5.18 0.19
CA LEU A 71 4.88 -4.79 -1.15
C LEU A 71 5.84 -3.59 -1.12
N LEU A 72 5.60 -2.60 -0.26
CA LEU A 72 6.54 -1.49 -0.04
C LEU A 72 7.89 -1.98 0.48
N LEU A 73 7.90 -2.90 1.44
CA LEU A 73 9.13 -3.53 1.93
C LEU A 73 9.83 -4.29 0.80
N ALA A 74 9.10 -5.10 0.03
CA ALA A 74 9.66 -5.84 -1.09
C ALA A 74 10.28 -4.91 -2.15
N PHE A 75 9.62 -3.79 -2.47
CA PHE A 75 10.14 -2.76 -3.37
C PHE A 75 11.48 -2.20 -2.85
N LEU A 76 11.53 -1.81 -1.57
CA LEU A 76 12.72 -1.25 -0.93
C LEU A 76 13.88 -2.26 -0.89
N PHE A 77 13.63 -3.49 -0.46
CA PHE A 77 14.65 -4.53 -0.41
C PHE A 77 15.21 -4.85 -1.79
N ASN A 78 14.35 -4.96 -2.81
CA ASN A 78 14.79 -5.17 -4.18
C ASN A 78 15.61 -3.99 -4.71
N ALA A 79 15.20 -2.75 -4.42
CA ALA A 79 15.95 -1.55 -4.82
C ALA A 79 17.34 -1.51 -4.18
N ILE A 80 17.44 -1.78 -2.88
CA ILE A 80 18.73 -1.83 -2.16
C ILE A 80 19.61 -2.97 -2.69
N LYS A 81 19.04 -4.14 -2.94
CA LYS A 81 19.78 -5.29 -3.49
C LYS A 81 20.28 -5.00 -4.91
N ALA A 82 19.44 -4.42 -5.76
CA ALA A 82 19.79 -4.03 -7.12
C ALA A 82 20.90 -2.98 -7.15
N GLN A 83 20.82 -1.97 -6.28
CA GLN A 83 21.86 -0.94 -6.16
C GLN A 83 23.23 -1.53 -5.81
N LYS A 84 23.29 -2.53 -4.92
CA LYS A 84 24.55 -3.24 -4.60
C LYS A 84 25.14 -3.97 -5.81
N ASN A 85 24.29 -4.40 -6.74
CA ASN A 85 24.66 -5.10 -7.96
C ASN A 85 24.86 -4.15 -9.16
N GLY A 86 24.85 -2.82 -8.95
CA GLY A 86 24.99 -1.83 -10.02
C GLY A 86 23.75 -1.65 -10.90
N VAL A 87 22.63 -2.30 -10.56
CA VAL A 87 21.37 -2.17 -11.29
C VAL A 87 20.56 -1.02 -10.71
N LEU A 88 20.24 -0.01 -11.53
CA LEU A 88 19.46 1.16 -11.14
C LEU A 88 17.98 0.83 -10.93
N PHE A 89 17.38 0.07 -11.86
CA PHE A 89 15.94 -0.24 -11.84
C PHE A 89 15.68 -1.74 -11.96
N PRO A 90 15.49 -2.47 -10.85
CA PRO A 90 15.13 -3.89 -10.92
C PRO A 90 13.73 -4.10 -11.53
N ARG A 91 13.67 -4.85 -12.63
CA ARG A 91 12.42 -5.17 -13.37
C ARG A 91 11.31 -5.77 -12.50
N LYS A 92 11.68 -6.52 -11.46
CA LYS A 92 10.73 -7.09 -10.47
C LYS A 92 9.87 -6.03 -9.79
N ASN A 93 10.36 -4.79 -9.65
CA ASN A 93 9.64 -3.72 -9.00
C ASN A 93 8.46 -3.19 -9.83
N ILE A 94 8.40 -3.43 -11.14
CA ILE A 94 7.24 -3.08 -11.98
C ILE A 94 6.00 -3.83 -11.47
N GLY A 95 6.09 -5.15 -11.32
CA GLY A 95 4.98 -5.97 -10.83
C GLY A 95 4.60 -5.62 -9.40
N ILE A 96 5.57 -5.27 -8.55
CA ILE A 96 5.31 -4.81 -7.18
C ILE A 96 4.52 -3.50 -7.17
N LEU A 97 4.83 -2.55 -8.05
CA LEU A 97 4.09 -1.29 -8.15
C LEU A 97 2.64 -1.50 -8.61
N PHE A 98 2.39 -2.40 -9.57
CA PHE A 98 1.02 -2.75 -9.94
C PHE A 98 0.27 -3.48 -8.82
N GLY A 99 0.94 -4.38 -8.11
CA GLY A 99 0.38 -5.00 -6.90
C GLY A 99 0.04 -3.94 -5.84
N LEU A 100 0.91 -2.96 -5.64
CA LEU A 100 0.70 -1.89 -4.68
C LEU A 100 -0.48 -1.01 -5.07
N ALA A 101 -0.67 -0.71 -6.35
CA ALA A 101 -1.85 0.00 -6.84
C ALA A 101 -3.14 -0.77 -6.56
N ALA A 102 -3.17 -2.07 -6.86
CA ALA A 102 -4.33 -2.93 -6.60
C ALA A 102 -4.66 -3.03 -5.11
N SER A 103 -3.66 -3.30 -4.26
CA SER A 103 -3.85 -3.34 -2.80
C SER A 103 -4.26 -1.99 -2.24
N SER A 104 -3.69 -0.89 -2.73
CA SER A 104 -4.06 0.46 -2.32
C SER A 104 -5.51 0.77 -2.68
N PHE A 105 -5.98 0.34 -3.85
CA PHE A 105 -7.37 0.49 -4.25
C PHE A 105 -8.31 -0.26 -3.29
N ILE A 106 -8.02 -1.52 -2.98
CA ILE A 106 -8.82 -2.30 -2.03
C ILE A 106 -8.88 -1.61 -0.67
N THR A 107 -7.74 -1.17 -0.15
CA THR A 107 -7.68 -0.49 1.16
C THR A 107 -8.48 0.81 1.17
N LEU A 108 -8.35 1.64 0.13
CA LEU A 108 -9.06 2.92 0.05
C LEU A 108 -10.56 2.72 -0.19
N LEU A 109 -10.94 1.77 -1.04
CA LEU A 109 -12.34 1.41 -1.26
C LEU A 109 -12.99 0.98 0.04
N CYS A 110 -12.35 0.11 0.81
CA CYS A 110 -12.88 -0.33 2.09
C CYS A 110 -12.88 0.79 3.14
N TRP A 111 -11.87 1.67 3.13
CA TRP A 111 -11.83 2.84 4.00
C TRP A 111 -12.96 3.84 3.73
N GLY A 112 -13.16 4.20 2.46
CA GLY A 112 -14.25 5.08 2.02
C GLY A 112 -15.64 4.49 2.23
N ASN A 113 -15.72 3.18 2.52
CA ASN A 113 -16.95 2.46 2.84
C ASN A 113 -17.09 2.04 4.31
N MET A 114 -16.27 2.61 5.21
CA MET A 114 -16.35 2.30 6.64
C MET A 114 -17.66 2.76 7.29
N HIS A 115 -18.39 3.70 6.69
CA HIS A 115 -19.74 4.10 7.15
C HIS A 115 -20.73 2.94 7.13
N ILE A 116 -20.52 1.93 6.28
CA ILE A 116 -21.34 0.71 6.25
C ILE A 116 -21.21 -0.09 7.55
N VAL A 117 -20.04 -0.06 8.16
CA VAL A 117 -19.78 -0.68 9.48
C VAL A 117 -20.48 0.10 10.61
N MET A 118 -20.79 1.38 10.37
CA MET A 118 -21.49 2.26 11.32
C MET A 118 -23.01 2.29 11.13
N GLY A 119 -23.56 1.48 10.21
CA GLY A 119 -25.00 1.30 10.04
C GLY A 119 -25.58 1.84 8.73
N GLU A 120 -24.77 2.42 7.86
CA GLU A 120 -25.22 2.81 6.53
C GLU A 120 -25.32 1.62 5.57
N ARG A 121 -26.19 1.71 4.56
CA ARG A 121 -26.53 0.58 3.65
C ARG A 121 -26.13 0.79 2.19
N HIS A 122 -25.40 1.85 1.89
CA HIS A 122 -25.02 2.18 0.51
C HIS A 122 -23.51 2.18 0.33
N ILE A 123 -23.06 1.64 -0.79
CA ILE A 123 -21.66 1.74 -1.22
C ILE A 123 -21.47 3.12 -1.83
N ASN A 124 -20.44 3.82 -1.38
CA ASN A 124 -19.97 5.03 -2.00
C ASN A 124 -18.69 4.72 -2.79
N ILE A 125 -18.67 5.09 -4.06
CA ILE A 125 -17.47 5.06 -4.90
C ILE A 125 -17.17 6.51 -5.25
N GLY A 126 -16.27 7.11 -4.47
CA GLY A 126 -15.77 8.44 -4.74
C GLY A 126 -14.60 8.42 -5.72
N VAL A 127 -14.24 9.62 -6.16
CA VAL A 127 -13.02 9.83 -6.95
C VAL A 127 -11.78 9.67 -6.08
N ALA A 128 -11.89 9.99 -4.78
CA ALA A 128 -10.77 9.97 -3.84
C ALA A 128 -10.11 8.58 -3.71
N GLU A 129 -10.91 7.51 -3.79
CA GLU A 129 -10.48 6.12 -3.70
C GLU A 129 -9.66 5.69 -4.94
N LEU A 130 -9.81 6.40 -6.06
CA LEU A 130 -9.14 6.10 -7.32
C LEU A 130 -7.84 6.90 -7.53
N ILE A 131 -7.69 8.06 -6.87
CA ILE A 131 -6.55 8.96 -7.11
C ILE A 131 -5.21 8.26 -6.82
N ALA A 132 -5.04 7.71 -5.61
CA ALA A 132 -3.75 7.11 -5.25
C ALA A 132 -3.41 5.85 -6.08
N PRO A 133 -4.33 4.89 -6.32
CA PRO A 133 -4.07 3.76 -7.21
C PRO A 133 -3.69 4.18 -8.63
N ILE A 134 -4.37 5.18 -9.20
CA ILE A 134 -4.04 5.71 -10.53
C ILE A 134 -2.64 6.32 -10.55
N ILE A 135 -2.28 7.12 -9.53
CA ILE A 135 -0.93 7.69 -9.42
C ILE A 135 0.11 6.57 -9.35
N ILE A 136 -0.12 5.53 -8.56
CA ILE A 136 0.81 4.39 -8.44
C ILE A 136 0.93 3.66 -9.80
N CYS A 137 -0.17 3.48 -10.54
CA CYS A 137 -0.13 2.92 -11.89
C CYS A 137 0.69 3.79 -12.86
N ILE A 138 0.54 5.12 -12.83
CA ILE A 138 1.34 6.04 -13.64
C ILE A 138 2.82 5.90 -13.28
N VAL A 139 3.15 5.86 -11.98
CA VAL A 139 4.53 5.61 -11.51
C VAL A 139 5.05 4.26 -11.98
N ALA A 140 4.23 3.20 -11.98
CA ALA A 140 4.60 1.88 -12.48
C ALA A 140 4.94 1.90 -13.98
N LEU A 141 4.18 2.66 -14.78
CA LEU A 141 4.44 2.84 -16.22
C LEU A 141 5.72 3.63 -16.46
N ILE A 142 5.93 4.73 -15.74
CA ILE A 142 7.18 5.51 -15.82
C ILE A 142 8.37 4.64 -15.41
N TYR A 143 8.24 3.86 -14.34
CA TYR A 143 9.27 2.94 -13.87
C TYR A 143 9.58 1.87 -14.93
N ARG A 144 8.56 1.31 -15.60
CA ARG A 144 8.74 0.37 -16.70
C ARG A 144 9.55 0.98 -17.84
N ASN A 145 9.23 2.21 -18.25
CA ASN A 145 9.97 2.90 -19.30
C ASN A 145 11.43 3.15 -18.86
N ALA A 146 11.66 3.55 -17.61
CA ALA A 146 13.00 3.74 -17.06
C ALA A 146 13.82 2.44 -17.04
N VAL A 147 13.19 1.30 -16.75
CA VAL A 147 13.84 -0.02 -16.86
C VAL A 147 14.26 -0.29 -18.30
N GLN A 148 13.37 -0.10 -19.27
CA GLN A 148 13.67 -0.36 -20.69
C GLN A 148 14.83 0.51 -21.19
N VAL A 149 14.78 1.83 -20.94
CA VAL A 149 15.86 2.75 -21.33
C VAL A 149 17.18 2.40 -20.63
N SER A 150 17.14 1.97 -19.36
CA SER A 150 18.34 1.54 -18.65
C SER A 150 18.92 0.24 -19.22
N GLU A 151 18.08 -0.71 -19.64
CA GLU A 151 18.50 -1.96 -20.27
C GLU A 151 19.12 -1.68 -21.65
N GLU A 152 18.48 -0.85 -22.48
CA GLU A 152 18.97 -0.44 -23.81
C GLU A 152 20.34 0.24 -23.73
N ASN A 153 20.49 1.25 -22.85
CA ASN A 153 21.76 1.96 -22.68
C ASN A 153 22.89 1.07 -22.13
N SER A 154 22.54 0.03 -21.34
CA SER A 154 23.54 -0.92 -20.84
C SER A 154 24.05 -1.90 -21.90
N LEU A 155 23.33 -2.04 -23.02
CA LEU A 155 23.71 -2.88 -24.15
C LEU A 155 24.50 -2.12 -25.22
N THR A 156 24.45 -0.78 -25.20
CA THR A 156 25.12 0.09 -26.19
C THR A 156 26.55 0.50 -25.80
N ILE A 157 26.97 0.24 -24.56
CA ILE A 157 28.28 0.58 -23.98
C ILE A 157 29.07 -0.70 -23.74
#